data_AF-A0A0E3PHQ9-F1
#
_entry.id   AF-A0A0E3PHQ9-F1
#
_cell.length_a   1.000
_cell.length_b   1.000
_cell.length_c   1.000
_cell.angle_alpha   90.00
_cell.angle_beta   90.00
_cell.angle_gamma   90.00
#
_symmetry.space_group_name_H-M   'P 1'
#
loop_
_entity.id
_entity.type
_entity.pdbx_description
1 polymer ?
#
loop_
_entity_poly.entity_id
_entity_poly.type
_entity_poly.pdbx_seq_one_letter_code
_entity_poly.pdbx_strand_id
1 'polypeptide(L)'
;MVRDIAPLLDNKWSDPAVVVVDSNLNFAIPLLGGHHGANEISRKLAELGAVPVLTTATEVHGKPSVEGIADRFGCEVFNKESTIAVNCALLDRQVEVLEVKGPRIVIVDEDVSVLVRKKQAEAQDESAGNS
;
A
#
# COMPACT_ATOMS: atom_id res chain seq x y z
N MET A 1 20.49 -12.16 -4.85
CA MET A 1 19.36 -11.23 -4.61
C MET A 1 19.04 -11.05 -3.13
N VAL A 2 18.35 -11.99 -2.45
CA VAL A 2 17.90 -11.76 -1.05
C VAL A 2 19.06 -11.36 -0.10
N ARG A 3 20.20 -12.05 -0.18
CA ARG A 3 21.40 -11.71 0.62
C ARG A 3 22.01 -10.35 0.28
N ASP A 4 21.87 -9.91 -0.97
CA ASP A 4 22.46 -8.67 -1.47
C ASP A 4 21.64 -7.46 -1.02
N ILE A 5 20.30 -7.62 -0.98
CA ILE A 5 19.39 -6.56 -0.54
C ILE A 5 19.23 -6.52 0.99
N ALA A 6 19.39 -7.65 1.69
CA ALA A 6 19.19 -7.74 3.14
C ALA A 6 19.92 -6.65 3.97
N PRO A 7 21.21 -6.31 3.73
CA PRO A 7 21.89 -5.27 4.50
C PRO A 7 21.42 -3.83 4.16
N LEU A 8 20.58 -3.67 3.14
CA LEU A 8 20.05 -2.38 2.69
C LEU A 8 18.62 -2.12 3.16
N LEU A 9 17.97 -3.11 3.79
CA LEU A 9 16.61 -2.98 4.29
C LEU A 9 16.61 -2.21 5.61
N ASP A 10 15.74 -1.21 5.71
CA ASP A 10 15.57 -0.40 6.92
C ASP A 10 14.16 -0.58 7.49
N ASN A 11 13.13 -0.15 6.76
CA ASN A 11 11.76 -0.30 7.21
C ASN A 11 10.74 -0.37 6.07
N LYS A 12 9.63 -1.09 6.32
CA LYS A 12 8.57 -1.38 5.33
C LYS A 12 7.85 -0.16 4.74
N TRP A 13 8.03 1.03 5.31
CA TRP A 13 7.33 2.26 4.91
C TRP A 13 8.18 3.16 4.01
N SER A 14 9.50 2.99 4.03
CA SER A 14 10.43 3.74 3.18
C SER A 14 11.17 2.87 2.19
N ASP A 15 11.32 1.56 2.47
CA ASP A 15 12.01 0.64 1.58
C ASP A 15 11.27 0.56 0.23
N PRO A 16 11.99 0.66 -0.90
CA PRO A 16 11.36 0.65 -2.21
C PRO A 16 10.73 -0.72 -2.53
N ALA A 17 9.84 -0.74 -3.51
CA ALA A 17 9.38 -1.98 -4.11
C ALA A 17 10.57 -2.74 -4.75
N VAL A 18 10.73 -4.01 -4.40
CA VAL A 18 11.75 -4.89 -4.99
C VAL A 18 11.07 -6.10 -5.61
N VAL A 19 11.33 -6.33 -6.90
CA VAL A 19 10.84 -7.48 -7.66
C VAL A 19 12.03 -8.22 -8.24
N VAL A 20 12.09 -9.53 -8.03
CA VAL A 20 13.06 -10.41 -8.67
C VAL A 20 12.48 -10.93 -9.99
N VAL A 21 13.29 -10.87 -11.03
CA VAL A 21 12.98 -11.41 -12.34
C VAL A 21 14.12 -12.36 -12.74
N ASP A 22 13.81 -13.54 -13.27
CA ASP A 22 14.85 -14.43 -13.79
C ASP A 22 15.35 -13.94 -15.15
N SER A 23 16.54 -14.41 -15.57
CA SER A 23 17.21 -13.94 -16.78
C SER A 23 16.43 -14.18 -18.08
N ASN A 24 15.49 -15.12 -18.08
CA ASN A 24 14.67 -15.46 -19.23
C ASN A 24 13.26 -14.85 -19.14
N LEU A 25 13.00 -13.97 -18.16
CA LEU A 25 11.70 -13.32 -17.96
C LEU A 25 10.55 -14.34 -17.78
N ASN A 26 10.81 -15.50 -17.18
CA ASN A 26 9.76 -16.50 -16.91
C ASN A 26 8.89 -16.11 -15.72
N PHE A 27 9.48 -15.51 -14.68
CA PHE A 27 8.82 -15.21 -13.42
C PHE A 27 9.14 -13.80 -12.94
N ALA A 28 8.14 -13.13 -12.37
CA ALA A 28 8.29 -11.88 -11.64
C ALA A 28 7.80 -12.08 -10.20
N ILE A 29 8.72 -12.01 -9.24
CA ILE A 29 8.49 -12.37 -7.84
C ILE A 29 8.72 -11.12 -6.97
N PRO A 30 7.66 -10.47 -6.46
CA PRO A 30 7.81 -9.39 -5.49
C PRO A 30 8.46 -9.92 -4.20
N LEU A 31 9.55 -9.29 -3.76
CA LEU A 31 10.23 -9.64 -2.52
C LEU A 31 9.81 -8.77 -1.33
N LEU A 32 9.65 -7.46 -1.55
CA LEU A 32 9.23 -6.50 -0.54
C LEU A 32 8.61 -5.25 -1.18
N GLY A 33 8.05 -4.37 -0.34
CA GLY A 33 7.45 -3.11 -0.78
C GLY A 33 6.11 -3.31 -1.50
N GLY A 34 5.28 -4.25 -1.02
CA GLY A 34 3.90 -4.42 -1.51
C GLY A 34 3.08 -3.12 -1.41
N HIS A 35 3.27 -2.35 -0.33
CA HIS A 35 2.68 -1.01 -0.14
C HIS A 35 3.25 0.06 -1.09
N HIS A 36 4.39 -0.22 -1.72
CA HIS A 36 5.03 0.65 -2.72
C HIS A 36 4.87 0.11 -4.15
N GLY A 37 3.93 -0.82 -4.35
CA GLY A 37 3.55 -1.29 -5.69
C GLY A 37 4.35 -2.48 -6.22
N ALA A 38 5.10 -3.22 -5.40
CA ALA A 38 5.86 -4.40 -5.89
C ALA A 38 4.96 -5.45 -6.59
N ASN A 39 3.74 -5.65 -6.09
CA ASN A 39 2.76 -6.53 -6.73
C ASN A 39 2.29 -5.96 -8.08
N GLU A 40 2.05 -4.65 -8.15
CA GLU A 40 1.65 -3.99 -9.40
C GLU A 40 2.76 -4.06 -10.45
N ILE A 41 4.01 -3.81 -10.06
CA ILE A 41 5.18 -3.95 -10.92
C ILE A 41 5.27 -5.38 -11.46
N SER A 42 5.07 -6.38 -10.61
CA SER A 42 5.09 -7.79 -11.03
C SER A 42 3.99 -8.11 -12.04
N ARG A 43 2.79 -7.52 -11.90
CA ARG A 43 1.73 -7.64 -12.91
C ARG A 43 2.05 -6.91 -14.21
N LYS A 44 2.66 -5.73 -14.15
CA LYS A 44 3.11 -5.00 -15.35
C LYS A 44 4.16 -5.80 -16.11
N LEU A 45 5.07 -6.48 -15.41
CA LEU A 45 6.04 -7.39 -16.03
C LEU A 45 5.38 -8.59 -16.71
N ALA A 46 4.16 -8.96 -16.31
CA ALA A 46 3.40 -10.00 -16.99
C ALA A 46 2.99 -9.60 -18.42
N GLU A 47 2.83 -8.30 -18.69
CA GLU A 47 2.59 -7.78 -20.04
C GLU A 47 3.78 -8.05 -20.97
N LEU A 48 4.97 -8.29 -20.40
CA LEU A 48 6.19 -8.64 -21.13
C LEU A 48 6.42 -10.17 -21.21
N GLY A 49 5.51 -10.99 -20.68
CA GLY A 49 5.57 -12.45 -20.77
C GLY A 49 5.99 -13.17 -19.47
N ALA A 50 6.30 -12.43 -18.40
CA ALA A 50 6.59 -13.05 -17.11
C ALA A 50 5.33 -13.58 -16.42
N VAL A 51 5.47 -14.65 -15.64
CA VAL A 51 4.42 -15.12 -14.74
C VAL A 51 4.59 -14.44 -13.38
N PRO A 52 3.63 -13.61 -12.92
CA PRO A 52 3.72 -12.97 -11.61
C PRO A 52 3.46 -14.00 -10.50
N VAL A 53 4.40 -14.14 -9.56
CA VAL A 53 4.29 -15.07 -8.42
C VAL A 53 3.95 -14.27 -7.17
N LEU A 54 2.68 -13.94 -7.01
CA LEU A 54 2.20 -13.12 -5.91
C LEU A 54 1.83 -13.98 -4.70
N THR A 55 2.38 -13.66 -3.53
CA THR A 55 2.24 -14.48 -2.31
C THR A 55 1.59 -13.75 -1.13
N THR A 56 1.37 -12.44 -1.25
CA THR A 56 0.81 -11.62 -0.17
C THR A 56 -0.62 -12.06 0.15
N ALA A 57 -0.97 -12.14 1.44
CA ALA A 57 -2.26 -12.64 1.89
C ALA A 57 -3.46 -11.88 1.26
N THR A 58 -3.31 -10.57 1.04
CA THR A 58 -4.30 -9.74 0.32
C THR A 58 -4.55 -10.21 -1.11
N GLU A 59 -3.50 -10.66 -1.79
CA GLU A 59 -3.61 -11.18 -3.16
C GLU A 59 -4.26 -12.56 -3.19
N VAL A 60 -3.83 -13.45 -2.30
CA VAL A 60 -4.37 -14.82 -2.23
C VAL A 60 -5.87 -14.80 -1.92
N HIS A 61 -6.33 -13.84 -1.10
CA HIS A 61 -7.73 -13.73 -0.71
C HIS A 61 -8.52 -12.70 -1.53
N GLY A 62 -7.87 -11.96 -2.44
CA GLY A 62 -8.50 -10.86 -3.19
C GLY A 62 -9.05 -9.74 -2.30
N LYS A 63 -8.51 -9.58 -1.08
CA LYS A 63 -9.00 -8.63 -0.09
C LYS A 63 -8.05 -7.45 0.07
N PRO A 64 -8.56 -6.21 0.19
CA PRO A 64 -7.72 -5.03 0.37
C PRO A 64 -7.04 -5.04 1.74
N SER A 65 -5.88 -4.41 1.88
CA SER A 65 -5.31 -4.06 3.20
C SER A 65 -5.78 -2.67 3.63
N VAL A 66 -5.57 -2.32 4.90
CA VAL A 66 -5.81 -0.97 5.42
C VAL A 66 -5.06 0.08 4.61
N GLU A 67 -3.81 -0.19 4.24
CA GLU A 67 -3.00 0.72 3.42
C GLU A 67 -3.61 0.88 2.02
N GLY A 68 -4.03 -0.23 1.38
CA GLY A 68 -4.72 -0.16 0.09
C GLY A 68 -6.06 0.58 0.16
N ILE A 69 -6.78 0.48 1.29
CA ILE A 69 -7.99 1.29 1.54
C ILE A 69 -7.60 2.77 1.65
N ALA A 70 -6.56 3.09 2.44
CA ALA A 70 -6.09 4.47 2.61
C ALA A 70 -5.71 5.10 1.25
N ASP A 71 -4.95 4.39 0.41
CA ASP A 71 -4.56 4.88 -0.91
C ASP A 71 -5.77 5.12 -1.82
N ARG A 72 -6.75 4.20 -1.85
CA ARG A 72 -7.99 4.35 -2.63
C ARG A 72 -8.81 5.58 -2.21
N PHE A 73 -8.73 5.98 -0.94
CA PHE A 73 -9.42 7.16 -0.42
C PHE A 73 -8.53 8.42 -0.35
N GLY A 74 -7.27 8.36 -0.81
CA GLY A 74 -6.34 9.50 -0.70
C GLY A 74 -6.07 9.90 0.76
N CYS A 75 -6.05 8.91 1.65
CA CYS A 75 -5.83 9.07 3.08
C CYS A 75 -4.43 8.58 3.49
N GLU A 76 -4.07 8.87 4.73
CA GLU A 76 -2.94 8.27 5.44
C GLU A 76 -3.45 7.56 6.70
N VAL A 77 -2.76 6.49 7.12
CA VAL A 77 -3.08 5.79 8.36
C VAL A 77 -2.47 6.55 9.54
N PHE A 78 -3.33 7.00 10.46
CA PHE A 78 -2.91 7.78 11.63
C PHE A 78 -2.28 6.90 12.72
N ASN A 79 -2.92 5.78 13.07
CA ASN A 79 -2.45 4.82 14.07
C ASN A 79 -1.97 3.53 13.40
N LYS A 80 -0.75 3.54 12.87
CA LYS A 80 -0.18 2.47 12.03
C LYS A 80 -0.11 1.11 12.71
N GLU A 81 -0.01 1.06 14.03
CA GLU A 81 0.03 -0.18 14.82
C GLU A 81 -1.27 -0.97 14.70
N SER A 82 -2.42 -0.29 14.53
CA SER A 82 -3.73 -0.92 14.35
C SER A 82 -3.82 -1.75 13.07
N THR A 83 -2.98 -1.48 12.05
CA THR A 83 -3.12 -2.15 10.75
C THR A 83 -2.86 -3.64 10.84
N ILE A 84 -2.10 -4.11 11.85
CA ILE A 84 -1.89 -5.54 12.06
C ILE A 84 -3.22 -6.23 12.39
N ALA A 85 -3.94 -5.73 13.41
CA ALA A 85 -5.20 -6.30 13.85
C ALA A 85 -6.26 -6.22 12.74
N VAL A 86 -6.38 -5.07 12.09
CA VAL A 86 -7.38 -4.86 11.03
C VAL A 86 -7.05 -5.67 9.77
N ASN A 87 -5.79 -5.76 9.35
CA ASN A 87 -5.41 -6.59 8.20
C ASN A 87 -5.67 -8.08 8.46
N CYS A 88 -5.39 -8.57 9.67
CA CYS A 88 -5.78 -9.93 10.06
C CYS A 88 -7.31 -10.13 9.97
N ALA A 89 -8.08 -9.19 10.53
CA ALA A 89 -9.54 -9.25 10.45
C ALA A 89 -10.06 -9.19 9.01
N LEU A 90 -9.44 -8.39 8.15
CA LEU A 90 -9.79 -8.30 6.73
C LEU A 90 -9.63 -9.65 6.03
N LEU A 91 -8.65 -10.49 6.38
CA LEU A 91 -8.50 -11.83 5.77
C LEU A 91 -9.69 -12.74 6.00
N ASP A 92 -10.31 -12.68 7.19
CA ASP A 92 -11.38 -13.61 7.58
C ASP A 92 -12.78 -13.06 7.30
N ARG A 93 -12.97 -11.75 7.45
CA ARG A 93 -14.30 -11.11 7.36
C ARG A 93 -14.27 -9.84 6.53
N GLN A 94 -15.45 -9.32 6.21
CA GLN A 94 -15.59 -7.97 5.69
C GLN A 94 -15.50 -7.00 6.86
N VAL A 95 -14.59 -6.01 6.76
CA VAL A 95 -14.48 -4.92 7.72
C VAL A 95 -15.11 -3.68 7.10
N GLU A 96 -15.98 -3.00 7.85
CA GLU A 96 -16.65 -1.79 7.39
C GLU A 96 -15.72 -0.57 7.42
N VAL A 97 -15.85 0.32 6.44
CA VAL A 97 -15.13 1.60 6.39
C VAL A 97 -16.13 2.72 6.66
N LEU A 98 -15.99 3.40 7.79
CA LEU A 98 -16.88 4.48 8.23
C LEU A 98 -16.22 5.85 8.00
N GLU A 99 -16.85 6.74 7.23
CA GLU A 99 -16.37 8.11 7.02
C GLU A 99 -17.07 9.08 8.00
N VAL A 100 -16.26 9.82 8.79
CA VAL A 100 -16.76 10.82 9.74
C VAL A 100 -16.32 12.22 9.30
N LYS A 101 -17.28 13.12 9.03
CA LYS A 101 -17.02 14.53 8.71
C LYS A 101 -17.04 15.39 9.97
N GLY A 102 -16.05 16.28 10.10
CA GLY A 102 -15.86 17.14 11.28
C GLY A 102 -16.75 18.40 11.28
N PRO A 103 -16.70 19.18 12.40
CA PRO A 103 -15.93 18.93 13.62
C PRO A 103 -16.66 17.98 14.59
N ARG A 104 -16.03 16.87 14.99
CA ARG A 104 -16.58 15.85 15.92
C ARG A 104 -15.45 15.16 16.70
N ILE A 105 -15.79 14.50 17.80
CA ILE A 105 -14.89 13.62 18.58
C ILE A 105 -15.31 12.17 18.33
N VAL A 106 -14.34 11.29 18.10
CA VAL A 106 -14.55 9.84 17.92
C VAL A 106 -13.66 9.11 18.92
N ILE A 107 -14.24 8.16 19.66
CA ILE A 107 -13.52 7.23 20.52
C ILE A 107 -13.43 5.90 19.76
N VAL A 108 -12.25 5.31 19.71
CA VAL A 108 -11.99 4.06 18.97
C VAL A 108 -11.20 3.09 19.84
N ASP A 109 -11.41 1.80 19.63
CA ASP A 109 -10.63 0.72 20.24
C ASP A 109 -9.28 0.54 19.51
N GLU A 110 -8.36 -0.23 20.09
CA GLU A 110 -7.01 -0.45 19.53
C GLU A 110 -7.01 -1.17 18.17
N ASP A 111 -8.05 -1.94 17.89
CA ASP A 111 -8.25 -2.70 16.66
C ASP A 111 -9.03 -1.93 15.58
N VAL A 112 -9.10 -0.59 15.70
CA VAL A 112 -9.69 0.30 14.71
C VAL A 112 -8.61 1.14 14.02
N SER A 113 -8.50 1.01 12.69
CA SER A 113 -7.62 1.87 11.90
C SER A 113 -8.28 3.21 11.58
N VAL A 114 -7.63 4.29 11.99
CA VAL A 114 -8.04 5.67 11.73
C VAL A 114 -7.31 6.19 10.50
N LEU A 115 -8.08 6.61 9.49
CA LEU A 115 -7.57 7.19 8.26
C LEU A 115 -7.83 8.69 8.21
N VAL A 116 -6.82 9.48 7.85
CA VAL A 116 -6.92 10.95 7.74
C VAL A 116 -6.71 11.34 6.29
N ARG A 117 -7.57 12.21 5.74
CA ARG A 117 -7.41 12.72 4.38
C ARG A 117 -6.11 13.51 4.26
N LYS A 118 -5.32 13.25 3.22
CA LYS A 118 -4.14 14.06 2.91
C LYS A 118 -4.61 15.50 2.64
N LYS A 119 -3.98 16.50 3.26
CA LYS A 119 -4.18 17.90 2.87
C LYS A 119 -3.76 18.02 1.41
N GLN A 120 -4.69 18.35 0.51
CA GLN A 120 -4.31 18.74 -0.84
C GLN A 120 -3.42 19.97 -0.71
N ALA A 121 -2.16 19.86 -1.16
CA ALA A 121 -1.36 21.05 -1.39
C ALA A 121 -2.10 21.87 -2.45
N GLU A 122 -2.50 23.08 -2.08
CA GLU A 122 -3.11 24.06 -2.97
C GLU A 122 -2.19 24.20 -4.20
N ALA A 123 -2.75 23.94 -5.38
CA ALA A 123 -2.06 24.18 -6.63
C ALA A 123 -1.68 25.66 -6.71
N GLN A 124 -0.38 25.96 -6.61
CA GLN A 124 0.16 27.24 -7.03
C GLN A 124 0.01 27.33 -8.54
N ASP A 125 -1.01 28.07 -8.99
CA ASP A 125 -1.08 28.61 -10.34
C ASP A 125 -0.75 30.11 -10.27
N GLU A 126 0.53 30.40 -10.00
CA GLU A 126 1.15 31.68 -10.33
C GLU A 126 2.00 31.47 -11.60
N SER A 127 1.41 31.65 -12.79
CA SER A 127 2.09 32.27 -13.96
C SER A 127 1.25 32.19 -15.25
N ALA A 128 0.22 33.03 -15.34
CA ALA A 128 -0.23 33.54 -16.64
C ALA A 128 -0.84 34.93 -16.46
N GLY A 129 0.02 35.91 -16.17
CA GLY A 129 -0.41 37.29 -16.00
C GLY A 129 0.72 38.26 -15.71
N ASN A 130 1.65 38.47 -16.65
CA ASN A 130 2.03 39.84 -17.00
C ASN A 130 2.76 39.92 -18.36
N SER A 131 2.07 40.62 -19.27
CA SER A 131 2.54 41.60 -20.26
C SER A 131 3.81 41.33 -21.07
#